data_AF-D3S2W3-F1
#
_entry.id   AF-D3S2W3-F1
#
_cell.length_a   1.000
_cell.length_b   1.000
_cell.length_c   1.000
_cell.angle_alpha   90.00
_cell.angle_beta   90.00
_cell.angle_gamma   90.00
#
_symmetry.space_group_name_H-M   'P 1'
#
loop_
_entity.id
_entity.type
_entity.pdbx_description
1 polymer ?
#
loop_
_entity_poly.entity_id
_entity_poly.type
_entity_poly.pdbx_seq_one_letter_code
_entity_poly.pdbx_strand_id
1 'polypeptide(L)'
;MDSNRTRSESCHLKRHVISDQHKNKNKDMRITQKSVLEKLLELYESEKRPVCIGDLKRAFNVLEKRDAARSNSWRKTDKIEYALRELFKKGKLSRSEKQVRLENYPASPYASIRSRTVNVYFYAPADCAGQVLSFEVGGNHVSAKFIRYEERVKETPKKEMVLEVLKNAERAMTAGEIVEEICKRYDAYKIDSRQDYYNAISSITHAVLKPLRKHGLRGFKLDGKWVWYFTEEQLENFREWYIRNSELLRTARDLVKSEKAVPLSRILSETVATPDEAKYHLKRVAKYIPVEIRVETVDGKTDVHISVPEFKRDSFIDWLGYVVPKSQSGFGYESFLVDLDSDWVEALKAAIRKSLERVNIKTVIGAFYEKLVARVFEVLCTSEELRKNPELSKFAIPFVFRDEKVTNVWIVTEQGRKIEFDVLIRGTFYSFDVMASRRETLDIIIPVECKYRMVRPEDVTAFDDRVRAAFGERRNVLPLMIGLGWNSEALHIAKRLGIMTLYFSAVDKLLSEMLGRNHRHEYEWKKVEEMLNKGEITLKELREKLKKGEWRFEFEEWLLNSTRGSEECKQ
;
A
#
# COMPACT_ATOMS: atom_id res chain seq x y z
N MET A 1 -61.05 6.31 27.75
CA MET A 1 -60.31 5.17 27.18
C MET A 1 -60.10 5.46 25.70
N ASP A 2 -58.84 5.50 25.26
CA ASP A 2 -58.28 5.35 23.90
C ASP A 2 -59.11 5.76 22.67
N SER A 3 -58.61 6.41 21.62
CA SER A 3 -57.27 6.75 21.16
C SER A 3 -57.41 7.72 19.97
N ASN A 4 -56.47 8.66 19.84
CA ASN A 4 -56.36 9.58 18.70
C ASN A 4 -55.46 8.99 17.62
N ARG A 5 -55.93 8.94 16.36
CA ARG A 5 -55.09 8.99 15.14
C ARG A 5 -55.94 9.04 13.86
N THR A 6 -56.07 10.22 13.25
CA THR A 6 -56.07 10.35 11.78
C THR A 6 -55.76 11.78 11.33
N ARG A 7 -54.85 11.87 10.36
CA ARG A 7 -54.40 13.08 9.66
C ARG A 7 -55.50 13.61 8.74
N SER A 8 -55.68 14.93 8.69
CA SER A 8 -56.45 15.61 7.65
C SER A 8 -55.60 15.88 6.41
N GLU A 9 -56.26 15.75 5.27
CA GLU A 9 -55.79 16.05 3.92
C GLU A 9 -55.90 17.56 3.61
N SER A 10 -54.95 18.01 2.77
CA SER A 10 -55.04 19.03 1.70
C SER A 10 -55.89 20.31 1.85
N CYS A 11 -55.24 21.46 1.65
CA CYS A 11 -55.51 22.46 0.57
C CYS A 11 -54.64 23.70 0.85
N HIS A 12 -53.86 24.29 -0.08
CA HIS A 12 -54.34 24.92 -1.30
C HIS A 12 -53.26 25.06 -2.39
N LEU A 13 -53.73 24.95 -3.63
CA LEU A 13 -53.10 25.29 -4.91
C LEU A 13 -52.75 26.78 -5.07
N LYS A 14 -51.75 27.04 -5.92
CA LYS A 14 -51.66 28.04 -7.04
C LYS A 14 -50.17 28.38 -7.25
N ARG A 15 -49.56 28.46 -8.43
CA ARG A 15 -49.98 28.56 -9.83
C ARG A 15 -48.76 28.16 -10.71
N HIS A 16 -49.02 27.51 -11.83
CA HIS A 16 -48.08 27.41 -12.96
C HIS A 16 -47.82 28.80 -13.56
N VAL A 17 -46.55 29.11 -13.85
CA VAL A 17 -46.16 29.82 -15.08
C VAL A 17 -44.94 29.10 -15.63
N ILE A 18 -45.18 28.32 -16.69
CA ILE A 18 -44.14 27.84 -17.59
C ILE A 18 -43.91 28.98 -18.57
N SER A 19 -42.69 29.50 -18.64
CA SER A 19 -42.20 30.22 -19.81
C SER A 19 -41.04 29.40 -20.38
N ASP A 20 -41.31 28.79 -21.52
CA ASP A 20 -40.35 28.07 -22.34
C ASP A 20 -39.27 29.03 -22.85
N GLN A 21 -38.00 28.78 -22.49
CA GLN A 21 -36.85 29.07 -23.35
C GLN A 21 -35.56 28.48 -22.76
N HIS A 22 -35.32 27.23 -23.11
CA HIS A 22 -34.08 26.71 -23.69
C HIS A 22 -34.01 25.20 -23.44
N LYS A 23 -34.45 24.45 -24.46
CA LYS A 23 -34.05 23.06 -24.66
C LYS A 23 -32.53 23.00 -24.76
N ASN A 24 -31.84 22.80 -23.65
CA ASN A 24 -30.52 22.19 -23.66
C ASN A 24 -30.64 20.79 -23.08
N LYS A 25 -30.39 19.80 -23.93
CA LYS A 25 -30.22 18.39 -23.58
C LYS A 25 -29.08 18.27 -22.56
N ASN A 26 -29.36 18.40 -21.27
CA ASN A 26 -28.41 17.97 -20.25
C ASN A 26 -28.40 16.44 -20.24
N LYS A 27 -27.49 15.86 -21.03
CA LYS A 27 -26.93 14.54 -20.75
C LYS A 27 -26.63 14.50 -19.25
N ASP A 28 -27.18 13.52 -18.54
CA ASP A 28 -26.91 13.28 -17.13
C ASP A 28 -25.39 13.07 -16.97
N MET A 29 -24.65 14.16 -16.71
CA MET A 29 -23.19 14.18 -16.80
C MET A 29 -22.65 13.31 -15.68
N ARG A 30 -22.00 12.20 -16.04
CA ARG A 30 -21.41 11.28 -15.06
C ARG A 30 -20.34 12.03 -14.27
N ILE A 31 -20.52 12.15 -12.97
CA ILE A 31 -19.56 12.78 -12.06
C ILE A 31 -18.36 11.83 -11.93
N THR A 32 -17.24 12.22 -12.54
CA THR A 32 -15.95 11.52 -12.55
C THR A 32 -14.84 12.54 -12.28
N GLN A 33 -13.63 12.09 -11.96
CA GLN A 33 -12.48 13.01 -11.79
C GLN A 33 -12.26 13.88 -13.03
N LYS A 34 -12.36 13.30 -14.24
CA LYS A 34 -12.18 14.03 -15.49
C LYS A 34 -13.23 15.13 -15.69
N SER A 35 -14.51 14.78 -15.54
CA SER A 35 -15.60 15.76 -15.72
C SER A 35 -15.61 16.85 -14.65
N VAL A 36 -15.19 16.54 -13.41
CA VAL A 36 -15.04 17.54 -12.34
C VAL A 36 -13.88 18.48 -12.63
N LEU A 37 -12.75 17.98 -13.13
CA LEU A 37 -11.60 18.81 -13.51
C LEU A 37 -11.98 19.77 -14.66
N GLU A 38 -12.56 19.24 -15.74
CA GLU A 38 -12.99 20.03 -16.90
C GLU A 38 -13.94 21.17 -16.48
N LYS A 39 -14.96 20.84 -15.66
CA LYS A 39 -15.92 21.84 -15.20
C LYS A 39 -15.32 22.87 -14.24
N LEU A 40 -14.34 22.47 -13.41
CA LEU A 40 -13.64 23.39 -12.54
C LEU A 40 -12.83 24.41 -13.34
N LEU A 41 -12.09 23.96 -14.36
CA LEU A 41 -11.30 24.84 -15.22
C LEU A 41 -12.21 25.82 -15.98
N GLU A 42 -13.32 25.33 -16.54
CA GLU A 42 -14.32 26.16 -17.21
C GLU A 42 -14.88 27.26 -16.27
N LEU A 43 -15.24 26.90 -15.03
CA LEU A 43 -15.75 27.85 -14.04
C LEU A 43 -14.67 28.85 -13.60
N TYR A 44 -13.43 28.39 -13.45
CA TYR A 44 -12.30 29.25 -13.07
C TYR A 44 -12.05 30.31 -14.15
N GLU A 45 -12.07 29.91 -15.42
CA GLU A 45 -11.91 30.83 -16.57
C GLU A 45 -13.08 31.80 -16.69
N SER A 46 -14.33 31.31 -16.53
CA SER A 46 -15.53 32.15 -16.69
C SER A 46 -15.70 33.16 -15.56
N GLU A 47 -15.48 32.72 -14.31
CA GLU A 47 -15.68 33.55 -13.12
C GLU A 47 -14.43 34.35 -12.75
N LYS A 48 -13.28 34.07 -13.39
CA LYS A 48 -11.96 34.65 -13.11
C LYS A 48 -11.58 34.60 -11.62
N ARG A 49 -12.01 33.55 -10.93
CA ARG A 49 -11.72 33.33 -9.51
C ARG A 49 -11.62 31.84 -9.17
N PRO A 50 -10.92 31.50 -8.06
CA PRO A 50 -10.97 30.15 -7.50
C PRO A 50 -12.38 29.63 -7.24
N VAL A 51 -12.56 28.34 -7.49
CA VAL A 51 -13.85 27.65 -7.49
C VAL A 51 -14.05 26.93 -6.16
N CYS A 52 -15.23 27.07 -5.55
CA CYS A 52 -15.59 26.30 -4.35
C CYS A 52 -16.54 25.15 -4.70
N ILE A 53 -16.76 24.22 -3.77
CA ILE A 53 -17.68 23.08 -4.00
C ILE A 53 -19.12 23.53 -4.34
N GLY A 54 -19.55 24.70 -3.84
CA GLY A 54 -20.87 25.26 -4.14
C GLY A 54 -21.03 25.63 -5.61
N ASP A 55 -19.98 26.14 -6.25
CA ASP A 55 -19.98 26.48 -7.68
C ASP A 55 -20.14 25.22 -8.54
N LEU A 56 -19.42 24.14 -8.20
CA LEU A 56 -19.52 22.87 -8.90
C LEU A 56 -20.87 22.18 -8.69
N LYS A 57 -21.47 22.26 -7.51
CA LYS A 57 -22.83 21.73 -7.28
C LYS A 57 -23.86 22.40 -8.21
N ARG A 58 -23.81 23.73 -8.35
CA ARG A 58 -24.66 24.47 -9.29
C ARG A 58 -24.43 24.00 -10.73
N ALA A 59 -23.16 23.90 -11.13
CA ALA A 59 -22.77 23.45 -12.46
C ALA A 59 -23.20 22.00 -12.80
N PHE A 60 -23.19 21.10 -11.82
CA PHE A 60 -23.64 19.71 -11.98
C PHE A 60 -25.15 19.51 -11.65
N ASN A 61 -25.90 20.59 -11.42
CA ASN A 61 -27.31 20.57 -11.03
C ASN A 61 -27.61 19.65 -9.83
N VAL A 62 -26.73 19.68 -8.82
CA VAL A 62 -26.88 18.90 -7.59
C VAL A 62 -27.68 19.72 -6.57
N LEU A 63 -28.94 19.34 -6.38
CA LEU A 63 -29.87 19.99 -5.43
C LEU A 63 -29.37 19.94 -3.99
N GLU A 64 -29.59 21.03 -3.23
CA GLU A 64 -29.30 21.09 -1.81
C GLU A 64 -30.23 20.20 -0.98
N LYS A 65 -29.71 19.73 0.16
CA LYS A 65 -30.34 18.74 1.03
C LYS A 65 -31.72 19.16 1.58
N ARG A 66 -32.01 20.48 1.64
CA ARG A 66 -33.29 20.99 2.15
C ARG A 66 -34.48 20.70 1.24
N ASP A 67 -34.27 20.60 -0.07
CA ASP A 67 -35.35 20.33 -1.04
C ASP A 67 -35.39 18.86 -1.49
N ALA A 68 -34.41 18.05 -1.09
CA ALA A 68 -34.17 16.71 -1.58
C ALA A 68 -34.49 15.61 -0.55
N ALA A 69 -35.58 15.74 0.21
CA ALA A 69 -36.00 14.72 1.19
C ALA A 69 -36.28 13.33 0.59
N ARG A 70 -36.21 13.15 -0.75
CA ARG A 70 -36.46 11.88 -1.45
C ARG A 70 -35.49 11.51 -2.58
N SER A 71 -34.40 12.24 -2.84
CA SER A 71 -33.54 11.94 -4.01
C SER A 71 -32.13 11.44 -3.64
N ASN A 72 -31.59 10.54 -4.47
CA ASN A 72 -30.24 9.96 -4.43
C ASN A 72 -29.08 10.99 -4.57
N SER A 73 -29.31 12.29 -4.29
CA SER A 73 -28.38 13.40 -4.58
C SER A 73 -27.18 13.50 -3.63
N TRP A 74 -27.27 12.97 -2.39
CA TRP A 74 -26.12 12.93 -1.47
C TRP A 74 -24.94 12.18 -2.10
N ARG A 75 -25.19 11.01 -2.70
CA ARG A 75 -24.16 10.24 -3.41
C ARG A 75 -23.48 11.01 -4.55
N LYS A 76 -24.10 12.07 -5.09
CA LYS A 76 -23.52 12.92 -6.14
C LYS A 76 -22.61 14.02 -5.54
N THR A 77 -22.96 14.61 -4.39
CA THR A 77 -22.09 15.57 -3.69
C THR A 77 -20.79 14.92 -3.21
N ASP A 78 -20.87 13.76 -2.57
CA ASP A 78 -19.68 13.04 -2.08
C ASP A 78 -18.74 12.65 -3.23
N LYS A 79 -19.29 12.38 -4.43
CA LYS A 79 -18.51 12.10 -5.64
C LYS A 79 -17.74 13.33 -6.14
N ILE A 80 -18.33 14.53 -6.08
CA ILE A 80 -17.64 15.78 -6.43
C ILE A 80 -16.51 16.03 -5.43
N GLU A 81 -16.79 15.91 -4.13
CA GLU A 81 -15.79 16.13 -3.09
C GLU A 81 -14.64 15.12 -3.16
N TYR A 82 -14.96 13.84 -3.35
CA TYR A 82 -13.98 12.79 -3.57
C TYR A 82 -13.12 13.07 -4.81
N ALA A 83 -13.74 13.47 -5.92
CA ALA A 83 -13.03 13.83 -7.14
C ALA A 83 -12.06 15.00 -6.93
N LEU A 84 -12.50 16.07 -6.26
CA LEU A 84 -11.64 17.22 -5.94
C LEU A 84 -10.47 16.83 -5.04
N ARG A 85 -10.70 15.99 -4.03
CA ARG A 85 -9.64 15.47 -3.14
C ARG A 85 -8.60 14.66 -3.94
N GLU A 86 -9.05 13.79 -4.83
CA GLU A 86 -8.15 12.96 -5.65
C GLU A 86 -7.41 13.77 -6.72
N LEU A 87 -8.07 14.73 -7.36
CA LEU A 87 -7.43 15.64 -8.32
C LEU A 87 -6.36 16.50 -7.65
N PHE A 88 -6.63 16.99 -6.44
CA PHE A 88 -5.65 17.70 -5.64
C PHE A 88 -4.46 16.79 -5.28
N LYS A 89 -4.72 15.58 -4.76
CA LYS A 89 -3.66 14.58 -4.46
C LYS A 89 -2.77 14.24 -5.66
N LYS A 90 -3.34 14.18 -6.86
CA LYS A 90 -2.64 13.91 -8.12
C LYS A 90 -1.94 15.14 -8.70
N GLY A 91 -1.90 16.26 -7.98
CA GLY A 91 -1.28 17.50 -8.43
C GLY A 91 -1.98 18.18 -9.62
N LYS A 92 -3.23 17.79 -9.92
CA LYS A 92 -4.00 18.36 -11.04
C LYS A 92 -4.72 19.65 -10.69
N LEU A 93 -4.80 19.97 -9.40
CA LEU A 93 -5.40 21.20 -8.87
C LEU A 93 -4.48 21.77 -7.79
N SER A 94 -4.57 23.07 -7.59
CA SER A 94 -4.08 23.73 -6.38
C SER A 94 -5.26 24.00 -5.44
N ARG A 95 -4.99 24.16 -4.13
CA ARG A 95 -6.03 24.35 -3.12
C ARG A 95 -5.63 25.36 -2.07
N SER A 96 -6.61 26.10 -1.55
CA SER A 96 -6.49 26.89 -0.32
C SER A 96 -7.68 26.62 0.60
N GLU A 97 -7.49 26.81 1.91
CA GLU A 97 -8.56 26.79 2.92
C GLU A 97 -8.72 28.19 3.54
N LYS A 98 -9.91 28.77 3.51
CA LYS A 98 -10.20 30.07 4.12
C LYS A 98 -11.56 30.08 4.78
N GLN A 99 -11.67 30.78 5.90
CA GLN A 99 -12.95 31.05 6.53
C GLN A 99 -13.68 32.14 5.76
N VAL A 100 -14.85 31.81 5.23
CA VAL A 100 -15.75 32.77 4.57
C VAL A 100 -17.20 32.48 4.92
N ARG A 101 -18.02 33.51 4.78
CA ARG A 101 -19.47 33.41 4.93
C ARG A 101 -20.08 33.05 3.59
N LEU A 102 -20.59 31.83 3.48
CA LEU A 102 -21.28 31.34 2.31
C LEU A 102 -22.65 30.80 2.72
N GLU A 103 -23.71 31.31 2.09
CA GLU A 103 -25.09 30.94 2.45
C GLU A 103 -25.45 29.49 2.07
N ASN A 104 -24.62 28.83 1.24
CA ASN A 104 -24.86 27.50 0.65
C ASN A 104 -23.62 26.57 0.67
N TYR A 105 -22.74 26.73 1.66
CA TYR A 105 -21.59 25.84 1.82
C TYR A 105 -21.97 24.65 2.73
N PRO A 106 -21.52 23.41 2.45
CA PRO A 106 -21.95 22.24 3.22
C PRO A 106 -21.48 22.34 4.67
N ALA A 107 -22.34 22.83 5.55
CA ALA A 107 -22.24 22.57 6.98
C ALA A 107 -22.84 21.19 7.25
N SER A 108 -22.19 20.42 8.14
CA SER A 108 -22.71 19.14 8.64
C SER A 108 -24.22 19.25 8.96
N PRO A 109 -25.03 18.20 8.70
CA PRO A 109 -26.46 18.19 9.06
C PRO A 109 -26.71 18.35 10.57
N TYR A 110 -25.65 18.30 11.40
CA TYR A 110 -25.68 18.50 12.85
C TYR A 110 -25.12 19.86 13.30
N ALA A 111 -24.72 20.74 12.37
CA ALA A 111 -24.20 22.06 12.72
C ALA A 111 -25.37 22.98 13.17
N SER A 112 -25.33 23.42 14.42
CA SER A 112 -26.30 24.36 14.95
C SER A 112 -26.15 25.73 14.26
N ILE A 113 -27.29 26.28 13.84
CA ILE A 113 -27.49 27.38 12.88
C ILE A 113 -26.87 28.75 13.26
N ARG A 114 -25.98 28.84 14.27
CA ARG A 114 -25.63 30.14 14.89
C ARG A 114 -24.21 30.70 14.66
N SER A 115 -23.37 30.13 13.80
CA SER A 115 -22.20 30.89 13.29
C SER A 115 -22.10 30.85 11.77
N ARG A 116 -22.07 32.06 11.19
CA ARG A 116 -22.19 32.38 9.76
C ARG A 116 -20.84 32.37 9.01
N THR A 117 -19.83 31.67 9.52
CA THR A 117 -18.50 31.60 8.90
C THR A 117 -18.02 30.16 8.91
N VAL A 118 -17.68 29.61 7.75
CA VAL A 118 -17.27 28.21 7.59
C VAL A 118 -15.92 28.13 6.88
N ASN A 119 -15.10 27.13 7.22
CA ASN A 119 -13.88 26.85 6.47
C ASN A 119 -14.24 26.35 5.08
N VAL A 120 -13.84 27.09 4.05
CA VAL A 120 -14.09 26.78 2.65
C VAL A 120 -12.80 26.40 1.96
N TYR A 121 -12.85 25.26 1.25
CA TYR A 121 -11.83 24.90 0.29
C TYR A 121 -12.10 25.60 -1.04
N PHE A 122 -11.13 26.39 -1.48
CA PHE A 122 -11.07 26.95 -2.82
C PHE A 122 -10.07 26.15 -3.65
N TYR A 123 -10.46 25.85 -4.88
CA TYR A 123 -9.65 25.10 -5.83
C TYR A 123 -9.37 25.96 -7.05
N ALA A 124 -8.15 25.88 -7.56
CA ALA A 124 -7.71 26.58 -8.76
C ALA A 124 -6.87 25.62 -9.61
N PRO A 125 -6.53 25.98 -10.86
CA PRO A 125 -5.63 25.18 -11.68
C PRO A 125 -4.26 24.98 -10.99
N ALA A 126 -3.53 23.94 -11.38
CA ALA A 126 -2.32 23.50 -10.68
C ALA A 126 -1.17 24.54 -10.72
N ASP A 127 -1.11 25.35 -11.77
CA ASP A 127 -0.14 26.43 -11.98
C ASP A 127 -0.30 27.60 -10.99
N CYS A 128 -1.48 27.76 -10.40
CA CYS A 128 -1.76 28.73 -9.36
C CYS A 128 -1.14 28.34 -8.01
N ALA A 129 -0.62 27.12 -7.87
CA ALA A 129 0.07 26.71 -6.64
C ALA A 129 1.32 27.56 -6.39
N GLY A 130 1.52 27.94 -5.13
CA GLY A 130 2.57 28.87 -4.70
C GLY A 130 2.15 30.34 -4.78
N GLN A 131 1.08 30.67 -5.51
CA GLN A 131 0.62 32.05 -5.70
C GLN A 131 -0.40 32.45 -4.62
N VAL A 132 -0.44 33.75 -4.31
CA VAL A 132 -1.50 34.36 -3.50
C VAL A 132 -2.50 35.00 -4.45
N LEU A 133 -3.73 34.49 -4.45
CA LEU A 133 -4.82 35.03 -5.27
C LEU A 133 -5.76 35.84 -4.39
N SER A 134 -6.12 37.02 -4.88
CA SER A 134 -7.10 37.92 -4.26
C SER A 134 -8.36 37.96 -5.12
N PHE A 135 -9.51 37.61 -4.54
CA PHE A 135 -10.76 37.42 -5.27
C PHE A 135 -11.97 37.70 -4.39
N GLU A 136 -13.13 37.94 -5.01
CA GLU A 136 -14.38 38.21 -4.31
C GLU A 136 -15.33 37.01 -4.38
N VAL A 137 -15.86 36.58 -3.24
CA VAL A 137 -16.84 35.49 -3.15
C VAL A 137 -17.90 35.83 -2.12
N GLY A 138 -19.16 35.88 -2.56
CA GLY A 138 -20.31 36.16 -1.69
C GLY A 138 -20.24 37.53 -1.00
N GLY A 139 -19.70 38.54 -1.70
CA GLY A 139 -19.52 39.90 -1.19
C GLY A 139 -18.34 40.08 -0.21
N ASN A 140 -17.48 39.06 -0.04
CA ASN A 140 -16.27 39.16 0.79
C ASN A 140 -15.02 39.12 -0.08
N HIS A 141 -14.08 40.03 0.21
CA HIS A 141 -12.75 40.00 -0.39
C HIS A 141 -11.87 38.96 0.33
N VAL A 142 -11.31 38.02 -0.43
CA VAL A 142 -10.51 36.91 0.07
C VAL A 142 -9.14 36.95 -0.59
N SER A 143 -8.09 36.96 0.21
CA SER A 143 -6.71 36.77 -0.27
C SER A 143 -6.15 35.48 0.33
N ALA A 144 -5.73 34.55 -0.53
CA ALA A 144 -5.38 33.20 -0.12
C ALA A 144 -4.22 32.62 -0.93
N LYS A 145 -3.27 31.98 -0.22
CA LYS A 145 -2.16 31.25 -0.84
C LYS A 145 -2.63 29.86 -1.25
N PHE A 146 -2.47 29.53 -2.52
CA PHE A 146 -2.78 28.22 -3.05
C PHE A 146 -1.56 27.32 -2.93
N ILE A 147 -1.77 26.08 -2.51
CA ILE A 147 -0.70 25.10 -2.29
C ILE A 147 -0.85 23.90 -3.21
N ARG A 148 0.25 23.17 -3.40
CA ARG A 148 0.25 21.80 -3.95
C ARG A 148 -0.09 20.77 -2.86
N TYR A 149 -0.33 19.53 -3.25
CA TYR A 149 -0.62 18.47 -2.27
C TYR A 149 0.58 18.15 -1.39
N GLU A 150 1.78 18.18 -1.96
CA GLU A 150 3.05 17.90 -1.29
C GLU A 150 3.41 18.98 -0.25
N GLU A 151 2.91 20.21 -0.47
CA GLU A 151 3.06 21.35 0.44
C GLU A 151 2.04 21.34 1.58
N ARG A 152 1.14 20.35 1.60
CA ARG A 152 0.16 20.19 2.67
C ARG A 152 0.88 19.75 3.94
N VAL A 153 1.15 20.71 4.83
CA VAL A 153 1.51 20.41 6.21
C VAL A 153 0.32 19.73 6.87
N LYS A 154 0.46 18.45 7.25
CA LYS A 154 -0.46 17.83 8.22
C LYS A 154 -0.21 18.55 9.55
N GLU A 155 -1.04 19.53 9.87
CA GLU A 155 -0.97 20.19 11.17
C GLU A 155 -1.12 19.13 12.26
N THR A 156 -0.09 19.02 13.11
CA THR A 156 -0.15 18.16 14.28
C THR A 156 -1.24 18.72 15.20
N PRO A 157 -2.22 17.94 15.68
CA PRO A 157 -3.27 18.50 16.53
C PRO A 157 -2.69 19.21 17.76
N LYS A 158 -3.26 20.35 18.17
CA LYS A 158 -2.80 21.13 19.34
C LYS A 158 -2.60 20.27 20.59
N LYS A 159 -3.49 19.29 20.80
CA LYS A 159 -3.39 18.33 21.90
C LYS A 159 -2.10 17.50 21.83
N GLU A 160 -1.71 17.06 20.65
CA GLU A 160 -0.50 16.26 20.45
C GLU A 160 0.77 17.10 20.66
N MET A 161 0.81 18.33 20.13
CA MET A 161 1.95 19.24 20.35
C MET A 161 2.18 19.55 21.84
N VAL A 162 1.11 19.92 22.54
CA VAL A 162 1.16 20.26 23.98
C VAL A 162 1.52 19.04 24.82
N LEU A 163 0.99 17.87 24.47
CA LEU A 163 1.37 16.63 25.13
C LEU A 163 2.85 16.33 24.91
N GLU A 164 3.38 16.47 23.70
CA GLU A 164 4.80 16.25 23.40
C GLU A 164 5.72 17.17 24.19
N VAL A 165 5.34 18.44 24.37
CA VAL A 165 6.08 19.37 25.24
C VAL A 165 6.03 18.95 26.70
N LEU A 166 4.82 18.70 27.24
CA LEU A 166 4.65 18.33 28.65
C LEU A 166 5.27 16.99 29.02
N LYS A 167 5.36 16.05 28.08
CA LYS A 167 5.98 14.72 28.28
C LYS A 167 7.49 14.76 28.42
N ASN A 168 8.13 15.72 27.75
CA ASN A 168 9.58 15.89 27.74
C ASN A 168 10.05 16.95 28.73
N ALA A 169 9.12 17.52 29.50
CA ALA A 169 9.43 18.55 30.47
C ALA A 169 9.95 17.89 31.76
N GLU A 170 11.21 18.13 32.09
CA GLU A 170 11.82 17.70 33.36
C GLU A 170 11.26 18.46 34.58
N ARG A 171 10.48 19.51 34.35
CA ARG A 171 9.88 20.37 35.36
C ARG A 171 8.44 20.74 35.00
N ALA A 172 7.67 21.15 36.01
CA ALA A 172 6.35 21.72 35.77
C ALA A 172 6.44 22.99 34.92
N MET A 173 5.52 23.15 33.96
CA MET A 173 5.54 24.27 33.01
C MET A 173 4.29 25.14 33.12
N THR A 174 4.45 26.44 33.00
CA THR A 174 3.34 27.37 32.80
C THR A 174 2.75 27.22 31.40
N ALA A 175 1.49 27.64 31.21
CA ALA A 175 0.89 27.68 29.88
C ALA A 175 1.67 28.58 28.90
N GLY A 176 2.33 29.64 29.39
CA GLY A 176 3.20 30.49 28.56
C GLY A 176 4.40 29.73 28.02
N GLU A 177 5.14 29.04 28.90
CA GLU A 177 6.30 28.22 28.51
C GLU A 177 5.91 27.09 27.54
N ILE A 178 4.71 26.51 27.70
CA ILE A 178 4.19 25.51 26.77
C ILE A 178 3.91 26.13 25.40
N VAL A 179 3.29 27.31 25.33
CA VAL A 179 3.05 28.04 24.08
C VAL A 179 4.36 28.36 23.37
N GLU A 180 5.35 28.82 24.11
CA GLU A 180 6.67 29.14 23.55
C GLU A 180 7.33 27.90 22.93
N GLU A 181 7.30 26.77 23.62
CA GLU A 181 7.94 25.55 23.16
C GLU A 181 7.21 24.91 21.95
N ILE A 182 5.87 24.95 21.90
CA ILE A 182 5.13 24.48 20.70
C ILE A 182 5.27 25.44 19.51
N CYS A 183 5.41 26.75 19.74
CA CYS A 183 5.70 27.69 18.66
C CYS A 183 7.11 27.46 18.11
N LYS A 184 8.09 27.26 19.00
CA LYS A 184 9.47 26.94 18.62
C LYS A 184 9.58 25.63 17.81
N ARG A 185 8.85 24.59 18.22
CA ARG A 185 8.95 23.25 17.59
C ARG A 185 8.05 23.05 16.37
N TYR A 186 6.88 23.69 16.32
CA TYR A 186 5.84 23.41 15.33
C TYR A 186 5.27 24.64 14.64
N ASP A 187 5.77 25.85 14.92
CA ASP A 187 5.21 27.11 14.43
C ASP A 187 3.69 27.22 14.70
N ALA A 188 3.28 26.77 15.90
CA ALA A 188 1.88 26.51 16.23
C ALA A 188 0.99 27.76 16.32
N TYR A 189 1.58 28.93 16.62
CA TYR A 189 0.90 30.21 16.68
C TYR A 189 1.79 31.30 16.09
N LYS A 190 1.19 32.18 15.29
CA LYS A 190 1.83 33.43 14.88
C LYS A 190 1.56 34.48 15.96
N ILE A 191 2.60 34.84 16.73
CA ILE A 191 2.49 35.76 17.87
C ILE A 191 3.16 37.08 17.50
N ASP A 192 2.37 38.00 16.96
CA ASP A 192 2.85 39.33 16.54
C ASP A 192 2.55 40.40 17.60
N SER A 193 1.65 40.11 18.56
CA SER A 193 1.24 41.02 19.62
C SER A 193 1.06 40.35 20.98
N ARG A 194 1.03 41.17 22.03
CA ARG A 194 0.76 40.70 23.40
C ARG A 194 -0.64 40.06 23.54
N GLN A 195 -1.61 40.53 22.75
CA GLN A 195 -2.96 39.97 22.74
C GLN A 195 -2.98 38.57 22.11
N ASP A 196 -2.19 38.34 21.06
CA ASP A 196 -2.09 37.02 20.41
C ASP A 196 -1.47 35.99 21.35
N TYR A 197 -0.46 36.40 22.14
CA TYR A 197 0.13 35.57 23.18
C TYR A 197 -0.91 35.16 24.25
N TYR A 198 -1.70 36.11 24.75
CA TYR A 198 -2.77 35.80 25.72
C TYR A 198 -3.86 34.89 25.14
N ASN A 199 -4.23 35.11 23.88
CA ASN A 199 -5.20 34.26 23.17
C ASN A 199 -4.66 32.83 23.00
N ALA A 200 -3.37 32.67 22.66
CA ALA A 200 -2.72 31.37 22.54
C ALA A 200 -2.68 30.62 23.89
N ILE A 201 -2.30 31.31 24.97
CA ILE A 201 -2.32 30.77 26.34
C ILE A 201 -3.72 30.30 26.72
N SER A 202 -4.72 31.15 26.52
CA SER A 202 -6.12 30.82 26.84
C SER A 202 -6.60 29.62 26.02
N SER A 203 -6.28 29.60 24.73
CA SER A 203 -6.62 28.50 23.81
C SER A 203 -6.06 27.17 24.30
N ILE A 204 -4.77 27.07 24.58
CA ILE A 204 -4.18 25.80 25.05
C ILE A 204 -4.71 25.41 26.44
N THR A 205 -4.94 26.39 27.31
CA THR A 205 -5.42 26.14 28.67
C THR A 205 -6.81 25.52 28.66
N HIS A 206 -7.73 26.06 27.86
CA HIS A 206 -9.11 25.60 27.79
C HIS A 206 -9.29 24.39 26.87
N ALA A 207 -8.63 24.36 25.72
CA ALA A 207 -8.81 23.30 24.74
C ALA A 207 -7.98 22.04 25.04
N VAL A 208 -6.89 22.16 25.80
CA VAL A 208 -5.94 21.06 26.01
C VAL A 208 -5.68 20.80 27.50
N LEU A 209 -5.12 21.76 28.24
CA LEU A 209 -4.63 21.52 29.61
C LEU A 209 -5.75 21.14 30.58
N LYS A 210 -6.87 21.89 30.59
CA LYS A 210 -8.04 21.57 31.42
C LYS A 210 -8.65 20.20 31.08
N PRO A 211 -8.92 19.86 29.81
CA PRO A 211 -9.36 18.52 29.42
C PRO A 211 -8.39 17.40 29.83
N LEU A 212 -7.08 17.63 29.73
CA LEU A 212 -6.06 16.65 30.09
C LEU A 212 -6.04 16.32 31.59
N ARG A 213 -6.69 17.11 32.46
CA ARG A 213 -6.89 16.74 33.87
C ARG A 213 -7.61 15.40 34.03
N LYS A 214 -8.53 15.07 33.11
CA LYS A 214 -9.21 13.76 33.09
C LYS A 214 -8.26 12.60 32.80
N HIS A 215 -7.09 12.91 32.25
CA HIS A 215 -6.04 11.95 31.89
C HIS A 215 -4.82 12.09 32.83
N GLY A 216 -5.02 12.63 34.03
CA GLY A 216 -4.00 12.69 35.07
C GLY A 216 -3.22 14.00 35.15
N LEU A 217 -3.23 14.87 34.13
CA LEU A 217 -2.46 16.11 34.17
C LEU A 217 -2.84 16.95 35.40
N ARG A 218 -1.87 17.24 36.26
CA ARG A 218 -2.05 18.09 37.43
C ARG A 218 -1.67 19.52 37.09
N GLY A 219 -2.29 20.43 37.82
CA GLY A 219 -1.79 21.79 37.90
C GLY A 219 -2.01 22.33 39.29
N PHE A 220 -1.08 23.16 39.73
CA PHE A 220 -1.20 23.95 40.96
C PHE A 220 -0.75 25.38 40.69
N LYS A 221 -1.03 26.27 41.63
CA LYS A 221 -0.68 27.68 41.51
C LYS A 221 0.66 27.92 42.23
N LEU A 222 1.66 28.37 41.50
CA LEU A 222 2.97 28.79 42.01
C LEU A 222 3.16 30.26 41.64
N ASP A 223 3.42 31.12 42.63
CA ASP A 223 3.63 32.58 42.44
C ASP A 223 2.56 33.26 41.57
N GLY A 224 1.29 32.94 41.83
CA GLY A 224 0.16 33.52 41.09
C GLY A 224 -0.11 32.90 39.71
N LYS A 225 0.76 32.03 39.20
CA LYS A 225 0.63 31.38 37.87
C LYS A 225 0.29 29.89 38.01
N TRP A 226 -0.50 29.37 37.07
CA TRP A 226 -0.76 27.93 37.00
C TRP A 226 0.40 27.22 36.29
N VAL A 227 1.01 26.26 36.98
CA VAL A 227 1.98 25.32 36.42
C VAL A 227 1.32 23.96 36.22
N TRP A 228 1.71 23.25 35.17
CA TRP A 228 1.12 22.00 34.71
C TRP A 228 2.19 20.92 34.58
N TYR A 229 1.88 19.71 35.04
CA TYR A 229 2.83 18.60 35.10
C TYR A 229 2.10 17.24 35.21
N PHE A 230 2.82 16.17 34.86
CA PHE A 230 2.46 14.80 35.22
C PHE A 230 3.31 14.36 36.42
N THR A 231 2.77 13.57 37.34
CA THR A 231 3.61 12.74 38.23
C THR A 231 4.17 11.55 37.44
N GLU A 232 5.23 10.90 37.93
CA GLU A 232 5.79 9.69 37.30
C GLU A 232 4.74 8.59 37.10
N GLU A 233 3.94 8.31 38.14
CA GLU A 233 2.84 7.33 38.07
C GLU A 233 1.79 7.69 37.00
N GLN A 234 1.51 8.98 36.82
CA GLN A 234 0.54 9.44 35.81
C GLN A 234 1.11 9.42 34.40
N LEU A 235 2.40 9.72 34.26
CA LEU A 235 3.12 9.58 33.00
C LEU A 235 3.15 8.11 32.57
N GLU A 236 3.36 7.20 33.52
CA GLU A 236 3.35 5.75 33.27
C GLU A 236 1.97 5.24 32.87
N ASN A 237 0.92 5.62 33.62
CA ASN A 237 -0.46 5.33 33.24
C ASN A 237 -0.82 5.89 31.85
N PHE A 238 -0.28 7.05 31.49
CA PHE A 238 -0.49 7.66 30.18
C PHE A 238 0.26 6.91 29.08
N ARG A 239 1.49 6.46 29.31
CA ARG A 239 2.25 5.59 28.38
C ARG A 239 1.48 4.29 28.13
N GLU A 240 0.99 3.65 29.18
CA GLU A 240 0.16 2.44 29.09
C GLU A 240 -1.12 2.67 28.28
N TRP A 241 -1.84 3.76 28.56
CA TRP A 241 -3.00 4.13 27.76
C TRP A 241 -2.62 4.36 26.29
N TYR A 242 -1.50 5.02 26.02
CA TYR A 242 -1.04 5.31 24.65
C TYR A 242 -0.71 4.02 23.88
N ILE A 243 -0.04 3.06 24.52
CA ILE A 243 0.26 1.74 23.96
C ILE A 243 -1.05 1.01 23.64
N ARG A 244 -2.02 0.99 24.56
CA ARG A 244 -3.29 0.27 24.37
C ARG A 244 -4.14 0.82 23.22
N ASN A 245 -4.07 2.12 22.96
CA ASN A 245 -4.85 2.77 21.89
C ASN A 245 -4.16 2.74 20.52
N SER A 246 -2.91 2.30 20.45
CA SER A 246 -2.19 2.11 19.19
C SER A 246 -2.06 0.62 18.89
N GLU A 247 -2.72 0.14 17.83
CA GLU A 247 -2.61 -1.26 17.40
C GLU A 247 -1.15 -1.65 17.16
N LEU A 248 -0.38 -0.79 16.48
CA LEU A 248 1.06 -0.98 16.26
C LEU A 248 1.84 -1.18 17.56
N LEU A 249 1.62 -0.31 18.55
CA LEU A 249 2.38 -0.36 19.81
C LEU A 249 1.93 -1.48 20.73
N ARG A 250 0.65 -1.84 20.70
CA ARG A 250 0.14 -3.02 21.42
C ARG A 250 0.80 -4.29 20.89
N THR A 251 0.76 -4.50 19.58
CA THR A 251 1.40 -5.64 18.93
C THR A 251 2.91 -5.63 19.15
N ALA A 252 3.55 -4.46 19.05
CA ALA A 252 4.97 -4.32 19.35
C ALA A 252 5.28 -4.70 20.80
N ARG A 253 4.51 -4.24 21.79
CA ARG A 253 4.70 -4.61 23.19
C ARG A 253 4.57 -6.11 23.39
N ASP A 254 3.51 -6.71 22.89
CA ASP A 254 3.22 -8.13 23.15
C ASP A 254 4.31 -9.03 22.54
N LEU A 255 4.79 -8.73 21.32
CA LEU A 255 5.86 -9.48 20.67
C LEU A 255 7.25 -9.17 21.25
N VAL A 256 7.58 -7.90 21.45
CA VAL A 256 8.92 -7.47 21.89
C VAL A 256 9.18 -7.85 23.34
N LYS A 257 8.18 -7.75 24.23
CA LYS A 257 8.33 -8.23 25.62
C LYS A 257 8.49 -9.75 25.71
N SER A 258 8.02 -10.50 24.72
CA SER A 258 8.18 -11.97 24.66
C SER A 258 9.51 -12.38 24.02
N GLU A 259 9.80 -11.86 22.82
CA GLU A 259 10.93 -12.31 21.99
C GLU A 259 12.19 -11.45 22.17
N LYS A 260 12.11 -10.34 22.91
CA LYS A 260 13.18 -9.37 23.23
C LYS A 260 13.75 -8.59 22.04
N ALA A 261 13.80 -9.18 20.85
CA ALA A 261 14.20 -8.55 19.59
C ALA A 261 13.37 -9.10 18.43
N VAL A 262 12.58 -8.24 17.78
CA VAL A 262 11.59 -8.64 16.76
C VAL A 262 11.81 -7.84 15.48
N PRO A 263 11.88 -8.47 14.29
CA PRO A 263 11.98 -7.74 13.03
C PRO A 263 10.69 -6.96 12.74
N LEU A 264 10.82 -5.76 12.17
CA LEU A 264 9.69 -4.88 11.91
C LEU A 264 8.62 -5.56 11.03
N SER A 265 9.01 -6.35 10.03
CA SER A 265 8.13 -7.14 9.16
C SER A 265 7.21 -8.08 9.93
N ARG A 266 7.68 -8.65 11.05
CA ARG A 266 6.87 -9.52 11.90
C ARG A 266 5.75 -8.73 12.57
N ILE A 267 6.04 -7.54 13.05
CA ILE A 267 5.05 -6.63 13.64
C ILE A 267 4.07 -6.13 12.57
N LEU A 268 4.58 -5.79 11.39
CA LEU A 268 3.76 -5.37 10.25
C LEU A 268 2.87 -6.49 9.71
N SER A 269 3.24 -7.76 9.88
CA SER A 269 2.39 -8.88 9.50
C SER A 269 1.12 -9.02 10.36
N GLU A 270 1.09 -8.35 11.51
CA GLU A 270 -0.01 -8.41 12.49
C GLU A 270 -0.70 -7.05 12.66
N THR A 271 -0.42 -6.08 11.80
CA THR A 271 -0.99 -4.72 11.87
C THR A 271 -1.37 -4.20 10.49
N VAL A 272 -2.28 -3.21 10.43
CA VAL A 272 -2.73 -2.59 9.16
C VAL A 272 -1.78 -1.47 8.70
N ALA A 273 -0.72 -1.18 9.46
CA ALA A 273 0.20 -0.07 9.18
C ALA A 273 1.14 -0.37 8.02
N THR A 274 1.43 0.64 7.19
CA THR A 274 2.51 0.54 6.19
C THR A 274 3.90 0.64 6.84
N PRO A 275 4.97 0.15 6.20
CA PRO A 275 6.33 0.27 6.74
C PRO A 275 6.74 1.72 7.03
N ASP A 276 6.35 2.68 6.19
CA ASP A 276 6.72 4.08 6.37
C ASP A 276 5.94 4.75 7.49
N GLU A 277 4.65 4.43 7.64
CA GLU A 277 3.84 4.86 8.79
C GLU A 277 4.40 4.29 10.09
N ALA A 278 4.72 3.00 10.13
CA ALA A 278 5.30 2.38 11.31
C ALA A 278 6.64 3.01 11.69
N LYS A 279 7.54 3.23 10.72
CA LYS A 279 8.82 3.93 10.95
C LYS A 279 8.60 5.34 11.49
N TYR A 280 7.65 6.08 10.92
CA TYR A 280 7.33 7.44 11.36
C TYR A 280 6.81 7.44 12.81
N HIS A 281 5.89 6.54 13.16
CA HIS A 281 5.36 6.43 14.51
C HIS A 281 6.41 5.97 15.52
N LEU A 282 7.16 4.92 15.20
CA LEU A 282 8.18 4.34 16.08
C LEU A 282 9.31 5.34 16.38
N LYS A 283 9.76 6.13 15.39
CA LYS A 283 10.77 7.19 15.62
C LYS A 283 10.34 8.26 16.63
N ARG A 284 9.05 8.46 16.85
CA ARG A 284 8.53 9.44 17.82
C ARG A 284 8.41 8.89 19.24
N VAL A 285 8.34 7.56 19.38
CA VAL A 285 7.97 6.93 20.67
C VAL A 285 9.01 5.97 21.21
N ALA A 286 9.81 5.34 20.34
CA ALA A 286 10.88 4.41 20.69
C ALA A 286 12.25 5.07 20.51
N LYS A 287 13.26 4.54 21.19
CA LYS A 287 14.63 5.05 21.04
C LYS A 287 15.20 4.62 19.70
N TYR A 288 15.55 5.57 18.83
CA TYR A 288 16.27 5.25 17.59
C TYR A 288 17.72 4.87 17.91
N ILE A 289 18.16 3.68 17.49
CA ILE A 289 19.50 3.15 17.76
C ILE A 289 20.12 2.67 16.44
N PRO A 290 21.08 3.42 15.86
CA PRO A 290 21.79 2.98 14.67
C PRO A 290 22.91 2.02 15.06
N VAL A 291 22.77 0.73 14.78
CA VAL A 291 23.79 -0.29 15.13
C VAL A 291 24.63 -0.66 13.92
N GLU A 292 25.94 -0.87 14.08
CA GLU A 292 26.76 -1.48 13.03
C GLU A 292 26.73 -3.00 13.16
N ILE A 293 26.47 -3.69 12.06
CA ILE A 293 26.49 -5.16 12.01
C ILE A 293 27.67 -5.60 11.15
N ARG A 294 28.49 -6.51 11.71
CA ARG A 294 29.49 -7.28 10.96
C ARG A 294 29.17 -8.75 11.08
N VAL A 295 29.15 -9.44 9.95
CA VAL A 295 28.89 -10.87 9.87
C VAL A 295 30.14 -11.54 9.36
N GLU A 296 30.66 -12.48 10.14
CA GLU A 296 31.81 -13.29 9.77
C GLU A 296 31.35 -14.73 9.62
N THR A 297 31.85 -15.42 8.60
CA THR A 297 31.54 -16.83 8.37
C THR A 297 32.86 -17.60 8.38
N VAL A 298 33.08 -18.38 9.43
CA VAL A 298 34.28 -19.20 9.60
C VAL A 298 33.80 -20.64 9.79
N ASP A 299 34.30 -21.56 8.96
CA ASP A 299 33.99 -23.00 9.01
C ASP A 299 32.48 -23.33 9.04
N GLY A 300 31.68 -22.59 8.27
CA GLY A 300 30.23 -22.80 8.17
C GLY A 300 29.41 -22.26 9.35
N LYS A 301 30.05 -21.74 10.41
CA LYS A 301 29.38 -21.01 11.49
C LYS A 301 29.30 -19.53 11.16
N THR A 302 28.08 -18.99 11.17
CA THR A 302 27.84 -17.56 10.99
C THR A 302 27.91 -16.88 12.35
N ASP A 303 28.95 -16.08 12.58
CA ASP A 303 29.02 -15.21 13.75
C ASP A 303 28.57 -13.79 13.41
N VAL A 304 27.87 -13.17 14.36
CA VAL A 304 27.24 -11.86 14.18
C VAL A 304 27.76 -10.93 15.28
N HIS A 305 28.56 -9.97 14.87
CA HIS A 305 29.06 -8.91 15.72
C HIS A 305 28.18 -7.67 15.56
N ILE A 306 27.75 -7.11 16.69
CA ILE A 306 26.93 -5.91 16.74
C ILE A 306 27.69 -4.86 17.55
N SER A 307 27.92 -3.69 16.95
CA SER A 307 28.42 -2.51 17.66
C SER A 307 27.26 -1.56 17.89
N VAL A 308 26.99 -1.29 19.17
CA VAL A 308 25.91 -0.40 19.61
C VAL A 308 26.55 0.93 20.04
N PRO A 309 26.14 2.08 19.48
CA PRO A 309 26.62 3.37 19.93
C PRO A 309 26.09 3.68 21.33
N GLU A 310 26.79 4.51 22.09
CA GLU A 310 26.25 5.03 23.35
C GLU A 310 24.96 5.84 23.09
N PHE A 311 23.94 5.61 23.92
CA PHE A 311 22.67 6.33 23.84
C PHE A 311 22.03 6.51 25.22
N LYS A 312 21.24 7.57 25.36
CA LYS A 312 20.39 7.82 26.54
C LYS A 312 18.99 7.23 26.32
N ARG A 313 18.35 6.76 27.40
CA ARG A 313 16.95 6.28 27.40
C ARG A 313 15.97 7.44 27.58
N ASP A 314 15.90 8.28 26.57
CA ASP A 314 15.07 9.51 26.53
C ASP A 314 13.85 9.36 25.59
N SER A 315 13.47 8.13 25.23
CA SER A 315 12.29 7.87 24.41
C SER A 315 11.01 7.91 25.23
N PHE A 316 9.89 8.22 24.57
CA PHE A 316 8.58 8.30 25.23
C PHE A 316 8.16 6.95 25.85
N ILE A 317 8.46 5.85 25.17
CA ILE A 317 8.44 4.48 25.70
C ILE A 317 9.89 4.11 25.95
N ASP A 318 10.29 4.15 27.21
CA ASP A 318 11.69 4.02 27.68
C ASP A 318 12.25 2.60 27.58
N TRP A 319 11.37 1.59 27.64
CA TRP A 319 11.75 0.19 27.42
C TRP A 319 11.86 -0.19 25.94
N LEU A 320 11.35 0.62 25.00
CA LEU A 320 11.27 0.24 23.58
C LEU A 320 12.38 0.90 22.76
N GLY A 321 13.21 0.08 22.12
CA GLY A 321 14.22 0.50 21.15
C GLY A 321 13.79 0.20 19.70
N TYR A 322 14.07 1.12 18.79
CA TYR A 322 13.98 0.96 17.34
C TYR A 322 15.39 0.92 16.74
N VAL A 323 15.85 -0.29 16.46
CA VAL A 323 17.19 -0.58 15.97
C VAL A 323 17.21 -0.53 14.46
N VAL A 324 18.09 0.31 13.92
CA VAL A 324 18.34 0.41 12.48
C VAL A 324 19.76 -0.03 12.17
N PRO A 325 19.94 -1.19 11.53
CA PRO A 325 21.26 -1.64 11.16
C PRO A 325 21.92 -0.78 10.10
N LYS A 326 23.23 -0.62 10.24
CA LYS A 326 24.15 -0.12 9.23
C LYS A 326 25.07 -1.26 8.85
N SER A 327 25.03 -1.65 7.58
CA SER A 327 25.89 -2.70 7.03
C SER A 327 27.03 -2.07 6.24
N GLN A 328 28.25 -2.58 6.44
CA GLN A 328 29.39 -2.30 5.56
C GLN A 328 29.39 -3.17 4.29
N SER A 329 28.57 -4.24 4.24
CA SER A 329 28.56 -5.22 3.14
C SER A 329 27.67 -4.84 1.93
N GLY A 330 27.00 -3.68 1.97
CA GLY A 330 26.12 -3.21 0.89
C GLY A 330 24.72 -3.85 0.84
N PHE A 331 24.43 -4.85 1.68
CA PHE A 331 23.07 -5.41 1.84
C PHE A 331 22.32 -4.70 2.97
N GLY A 332 21.12 -4.19 2.68
CA GLY A 332 20.26 -3.55 3.68
C GLY A 332 19.61 -4.59 4.60
N TYR A 333 19.95 -4.58 5.88
CA TYR A 333 19.23 -5.37 6.88
C TYR A 333 17.89 -4.70 7.23
N GLU A 334 16.91 -5.54 7.57
CA GLU A 334 15.65 -5.07 8.13
C GLU A 334 15.85 -4.37 9.49
N SER A 335 14.97 -3.42 9.84
CA SER A 335 14.96 -2.80 11.16
C SER A 335 14.28 -3.67 12.21
N PHE A 336 14.69 -3.54 13.48
CA PHE A 336 14.19 -4.34 14.59
C PHE A 336 13.58 -3.46 15.68
N LEU A 337 12.62 -4.01 16.43
CA LEU A 337 12.21 -3.49 17.72
C LEU A 337 12.79 -4.35 18.83
N VAL A 338 13.25 -3.71 19.90
CA VAL A 338 13.97 -4.38 20.99
C VAL A 338 13.47 -3.93 22.36
N ASP A 339 13.53 -4.83 23.34
CA ASP A 339 13.25 -4.54 24.74
C ASP A 339 14.53 -4.11 25.45
N LEU A 340 14.67 -2.81 25.68
CA LEU A 340 15.84 -2.21 26.31
C LEU A 340 16.02 -2.67 27.77
N ASP A 341 15.00 -3.21 28.41
CA ASP A 341 15.10 -3.77 29.77
C ASP A 341 15.63 -5.21 29.80
N SER A 342 15.98 -5.76 28.63
CA SER A 342 16.44 -7.15 28.48
C SER A 342 17.84 -7.23 27.87
N ASP A 343 18.38 -8.45 27.75
CA ASP A 343 19.59 -8.76 26.97
C ASP A 343 19.34 -8.70 25.45
N TRP A 344 18.79 -7.57 24.99
CA TRP A 344 18.31 -7.41 23.62
C TRP A 344 19.42 -7.51 22.58
N VAL A 345 20.67 -7.22 22.94
CA VAL A 345 21.81 -7.33 22.02
C VAL A 345 22.03 -8.79 21.62
N GLU A 346 21.97 -9.72 22.58
CA GLU A 346 22.09 -11.16 22.29
C GLU A 346 20.85 -11.70 21.58
N ALA A 347 19.66 -11.24 21.98
CA ALA A 347 18.43 -11.57 21.26
C ALA A 347 18.46 -11.08 19.80
N LEU A 348 19.01 -9.88 19.57
CA LEU A 348 19.18 -9.30 18.24
C LEU A 348 20.21 -10.10 17.43
N LYS A 349 21.36 -10.49 18.02
CA LYS A 349 22.32 -11.40 17.36
C LYS A 349 21.63 -12.71 16.95
N ALA A 350 20.86 -13.33 17.85
CA ALA A 350 20.12 -14.56 17.55
C ALA A 350 19.06 -14.34 16.46
N ALA A 351 18.32 -13.24 16.50
CA ALA A 351 17.32 -12.89 15.48
C ALA A 351 17.97 -12.63 14.11
N ILE A 352 19.13 -11.98 14.07
CA ILE A 352 19.90 -11.76 12.85
C ILE A 352 20.50 -13.08 12.36
N ARG A 353 21.08 -13.92 13.22
CA ARG A 353 21.53 -15.28 12.85
C ARG A 353 20.39 -16.08 12.23
N LYS A 354 19.21 -16.10 12.86
CA LYS A 354 18.00 -16.73 12.32
C LYS A 354 17.54 -16.10 11.00
N SER A 355 17.72 -14.79 10.83
CA SER A 355 17.43 -14.06 9.58
C SER A 355 18.47 -14.33 8.47
N LEU A 356 19.72 -14.61 8.83
CA LEU A 356 20.83 -14.93 7.92
C LEU A 356 20.87 -16.42 7.57
N GLU A 357 20.55 -17.31 8.50
CA GLU A 357 20.21 -18.71 8.22
C GLU A 357 19.00 -18.77 7.29
N ARG A 358 18.09 -17.81 7.43
CA ARG A 358 17.10 -17.43 6.42
C ARG A 358 17.71 -16.51 5.35
N VAL A 359 18.88 -16.84 4.77
CA VAL A 359 19.10 -16.51 3.35
C VAL A 359 17.88 -17.09 2.64
N ASN A 360 17.04 -16.16 2.17
CA ASN A 360 15.59 -16.24 2.31
C ASN A 360 15.04 -17.59 1.84
N ILE A 361 14.83 -18.55 2.76
CA ILE A 361 14.30 -19.88 2.41
C ILE A 361 13.01 -19.72 1.61
N LYS A 362 12.19 -18.69 1.90
CA LYS A 362 11.01 -18.36 1.10
C LYS A 362 11.35 -17.85 -0.31
N THR A 363 12.44 -17.12 -0.51
CA THR A 363 12.95 -16.78 -1.85
C THR A 363 13.56 -17.97 -2.55
N VAL A 364 14.28 -18.85 -1.85
CA VAL A 364 14.83 -20.08 -2.43
C VAL A 364 13.69 -21.01 -2.83
N ILE A 365 12.67 -21.18 -1.97
CA ILE A 365 11.41 -21.88 -2.23
C ILE A 365 10.68 -21.24 -3.42
N GLY A 366 10.54 -19.90 -3.43
CA GLY A 366 9.89 -19.20 -4.52
C GLY A 366 10.60 -19.43 -5.85
N ALA A 367 11.92 -19.25 -5.88
CA ALA A 367 12.76 -19.53 -7.04
C ALA A 367 12.72 -21.02 -7.43
N PHE A 368 12.70 -21.93 -6.46
CA PHE A 368 12.60 -23.37 -6.69
C PHE A 368 11.32 -23.73 -7.44
N TYR A 369 10.17 -23.20 -7.01
CA TYR A 369 8.89 -23.45 -7.67
C TYR A 369 8.74 -22.72 -9.00
N GLU A 370 9.30 -21.51 -9.13
CA GLU A 370 9.38 -20.83 -10.43
C GLU A 370 10.21 -21.66 -11.43
N LYS A 371 11.33 -22.26 -10.99
CA LYS A 371 12.12 -23.18 -11.82
C LYS A 371 11.43 -24.52 -12.07
N LEU A 372 10.65 -25.04 -11.13
CA LEU A 372 9.82 -26.24 -11.33
C LEU A 372 8.88 -26.04 -12.51
N VAL A 373 8.12 -24.94 -12.51
CA VAL A 373 7.16 -24.64 -13.60
C VAL A 373 7.89 -24.46 -14.92
N ALA A 374 9.01 -23.72 -14.93
CA ALA A 374 9.82 -23.56 -16.12
C ALA A 374 10.27 -24.92 -16.69
N ARG A 375 10.68 -25.84 -15.81
CA ARG A 375 11.11 -27.18 -16.20
C ARG A 375 9.97 -28.05 -16.72
N VAL A 376 8.77 -27.95 -16.13
CA VAL A 376 7.56 -28.61 -16.67
C VAL A 376 7.31 -28.17 -18.09
N PHE A 377 7.28 -26.86 -18.37
CA PHE A 377 7.06 -26.36 -19.74
C PHE A 377 8.17 -26.77 -20.70
N GLU A 378 9.42 -26.83 -20.25
CA GLU A 378 10.52 -27.35 -21.05
C GLU A 378 10.25 -28.80 -21.47
N VAL A 379 9.88 -29.67 -20.54
CA VAL A 379 9.53 -31.07 -20.84
C VAL A 379 8.35 -31.18 -21.82
N LEU A 380 7.27 -30.41 -21.61
CA LEU A 380 6.11 -30.41 -22.52
C LEU A 380 6.46 -29.93 -23.94
N CYS A 381 7.47 -29.07 -24.07
CA CYS A 381 7.91 -28.52 -25.34
C CYS A 381 8.94 -29.41 -26.03
N THR A 382 9.94 -29.93 -25.32
CA THR A 382 11.16 -30.47 -25.93
C THR A 382 11.38 -31.96 -25.70
N SER A 383 10.67 -32.63 -24.78
CA SER A 383 10.93 -34.05 -24.51
C SER A 383 10.51 -34.93 -25.69
N GLU A 384 11.49 -35.63 -26.28
CA GLU A 384 11.23 -36.64 -27.30
C GLU A 384 10.53 -37.86 -26.70
N GLU A 385 10.85 -38.21 -25.47
CA GLU A 385 10.27 -39.33 -24.74
C GLU A 385 8.75 -39.13 -24.56
N LEU A 386 8.35 -37.91 -24.21
CA LEU A 386 6.95 -37.54 -24.07
C LEU A 386 6.22 -37.62 -25.44
N ARG A 387 6.87 -37.18 -26.53
CA ARG A 387 6.29 -37.23 -27.88
C ARG A 387 6.19 -38.64 -28.46
N LYS A 388 7.15 -39.52 -28.14
CA LYS A 388 7.19 -40.91 -28.62
C LYS A 388 6.28 -41.85 -27.83
N ASN A 389 5.94 -41.50 -26.59
CA ASN A 389 5.04 -42.29 -25.76
C ASN A 389 3.56 -42.04 -26.12
N PRO A 390 2.79 -43.03 -26.62
CA PRO A 390 1.40 -42.84 -27.02
C PRO A 390 0.48 -42.31 -25.91
N GLU A 391 0.69 -42.73 -24.66
CA GLU A 391 -0.17 -42.33 -23.53
C GLU A 391 0.11 -40.91 -23.04
N LEU A 392 1.38 -40.47 -23.14
CA LEU A 392 1.83 -39.16 -22.68
C LEU A 392 1.89 -38.10 -23.78
N SER A 393 1.92 -38.50 -25.06
CA SER A 393 1.99 -37.60 -26.22
C SER A 393 0.89 -36.55 -26.24
N LYS A 394 -0.27 -36.85 -25.66
CA LYS A 394 -1.41 -35.92 -25.50
C LYS A 394 -1.09 -34.68 -24.66
N PHE A 395 -0.04 -34.71 -23.84
CA PHE A 395 0.40 -33.57 -23.04
C PHE A 395 1.44 -32.72 -23.78
N ALA A 396 2.02 -33.20 -24.89
CA ALA A 396 3.00 -32.44 -25.66
C ALA A 396 2.36 -31.19 -26.25
N ILE A 397 3.07 -30.06 -26.21
CA ILE A 397 2.62 -28.86 -26.90
C ILE A 397 2.90 -29.03 -28.40
N PRO A 398 1.87 -29.04 -29.27
CA PRO A 398 2.00 -29.44 -30.68
C PRO A 398 2.49 -28.28 -31.57
N PHE A 399 3.59 -27.63 -31.19
CA PHE A 399 4.20 -26.56 -31.98
C PHE A 399 5.52 -27.01 -32.60
N VAL A 400 5.82 -26.48 -33.79
CA VAL A 400 7.19 -26.48 -34.29
C VAL A 400 7.90 -25.32 -33.60
N PHE A 401 8.71 -25.65 -32.58
CA PHE A 401 9.43 -24.68 -31.78
C PHE A 401 10.52 -23.99 -32.61
N ARG A 402 10.59 -22.67 -32.49
CA ARG A 402 11.61 -21.84 -33.17
C ARG A 402 12.85 -21.63 -32.31
N ASP A 403 12.74 -21.88 -31.02
CA ASP A 403 13.81 -21.68 -30.05
C ASP A 403 14.33 -23.02 -29.55
N GLU A 404 15.66 -23.15 -29.46
CA GLU A 404 16.31 -24.29 -28.82
C GLU A 404 16.06 -24.32 -27.30
N LYS A 405 15.79 -23.15 -26.70
CA LYS A 405 15.55 -23.00 -25.26
C LYS A 405 14.32 -22.15 -25.00
N VAL A 406 13.41 -22.67 -24.16
CA VAL A 406 12.17 -21.99 -23.78
C VAL A 406 12.20 -21.41 -22.36
N THR A 407 13.23 -21.65 -21.55
CA THR A 407 13.33 -21.19 -20.15
C THR A 407 14.39 -20.11 -19.94
N ASN A 408 14.14 -19.17 -19.01
CA ASN A 408 15.03 -18.03 -18.68
C ASN A 408 15.47 -17.27 -19.94
N VAL A 409 14.51 -16.92 -20.79
CA VAL A 409 14.78 -16.33 -22.09
C VAL A 409 14.93 -14.83 -21.95
N TRP A 410 16.07 -14.32 -22.44
CA TRP A 410 16.39 -12.90 -22.46
C TRP A 410 16.11 -12.33 -23.85
N ILE A 411 15.32 -11.26 -23.90
CA ILE A 411 15.06 -10.48 -25.11
C ILE A 411 15.71 -9.11 -24.95
N VAL A 412 16.47 -8.70 -25.96
CA VAL A 412 16.94 -7.32 -26.08
C VAL A 412 15.92 -6.55 -26.92
N THR A 413 15.31 -5.51 -26.36
CA THR A 413 14.37 -4.65 -27.09
C THR A 413 15.12 -3.77 -28.09
N GLU A 414 14.38 -3.15 -29.02
CA GLU A 414 14.94 -2.16 -29.97
C GLU A 414 15.63 -0.99 -29.26
N GLN A 415 15.27 -0.70 -28.01
CA GLN A 415 15.86 0.33 -27.16
C GLN A 415 17.07 -0.16 -26.35
N GLY A 416 17.56 -1.38 -26.60
CA GLY A 416 18.70 -1.99 -25.93
C GLY A 416 18.43 -2.51 -24.51
N ARG A 417 17.17 -2.55 -24.06
CA ARG A 417 16.81 -3.07 -22.73
C ARG A 417 16.74 -4.58 -22.75
N LYS A 418 17.34 -5.23 -21.74
CA LYS A 418 17.22 -6.68 -21.52
C LYS A 418 15.97 -6.97 -20.70
N ILE A 419 15.06 -7.79 -21.25
CA ILE A 419 13.84 -8.27 -20.61
C ILE A 419 13.94 -9.78 -20.44
N GLU A 420 13.65 -10.27 -19.24
CA GLU A 420 13.62 -11.70 -18.92
C GLU A 420 12.18 -12.21 -18.83
N PHE A 421 11.97 -13.40 -19.36
CA PHE A 421 10.77 -14.22 -19.18
C PHE A 421 11.14 -15.57 -18.56
N ASP A 422 10.35 -16.02 -17.57
CA ASP A 422 10.57 -17.32 -16.91
C ASP A 422 10.46 -18.46 -17.94
N VAL A 423 9.42 -18.41 -18.78
CA VAL A 423 9.27 -19.25 -19.97
C VAL A 423 8.84 -18.39 -21.15
N LEU A 424 9.40 -18.66 -22.31
CA LEU A 424 8.96 -18.11 -23.57
C LEU A 424 8.81 -19.22 -24.60
N ILE A 425 7.58 -19.46 -25.03
CA ILE A 425 7.28 -20.42 -26.08
C ILE A 425 7.07 -19.64 -27.38
N ARG A 426 7.93 -19.88 -28.38
CA ARG A 426 7.72 -19.40 -29.75
C ARG A 426 7.61 -20.61 -30.66
N GLY A 427 6.44 -20.73 -31.29
CA GLY A 427 6.14 -21.90 -32.09
C GLY A 427 5.26 -21.56 -33.27
N THR A 428 5.44 -22.31 -34.35
CA THR A 428 4.52 -22.30 -35.48
C THR A 428 3.54 -23.45 -35.30
N PHE A 429 2.25 -23.11 -35.23
CA PHE A 429 1.15 -24.08 -35.21
C PHE A 429 0.71 -24.36 -36.65
N TYR A 430 0.71 -25.65 -37.01
CA TYR A 430 0.19 -26.16 -38.28
C TYR A 430 -1.16 -26.82 -37.98
N SER A 431 -2.26 -26.14 -38.29
CA SER A 431 -3.59 -26.74 -38.18
C SER A 431 -3.87 -27.60 -39.42
N PHE A 432 -4.36 -28.81 -39.23
CA PHE A 432 -4.84 -29.64 -40.35
C PHE A 432 -6.07 -29.07 -41.09
N ASP A 433 -6.75 -28.03 -40.54
CA ASP A 433 -8.14 -27.71 -40.91
C ASP A 433 -8.49 -26.20 -41.06
N VAL A 434 -7.55 -25.34 -41.49
CA VAL A 434 -7.84 -23.92 -41.79
C VAL A 434 -8.06 -23.73 -43.30
N MET A 435 -9.07 -24.39 -43.85
CA MET A 435 -9.52 -24.21 -45.25
C MET A 435 -10.42 -22.97 -45.45
N ALA A 436 -10.67 -22.16 -44.41
CA ALA A 436 -11.51 -20.95 -44.51
C ALA A 436 -10.72 -19.63 -44.61
N SER A 437 -9.41 -19.63 -44.34
CA SER A 437 -8.56 -18.45 -44.48
C SER A 437 -7.21 -18.87 -45.04
N ARG A 438 -6.71 -18.20 -46.09
CA ARG A 438 -5.47 -18.49 -46.83
C ARG A 438 -4.16 -18.41 -46.02
N ARG A 439 -4.13 -18.82 -44.74
CA ARG A 439 -2.93 -18.87 -43.89
C ARG A 439 -2.64 -20.33 -43.54
N GLU A 440 -1.56 -20.85 -44.09
CA GLU A 440 -1.10 -22.23 -43.91
C GLU A 440 -0.46 -22.47 -42.53
N THR A 441 -0.09 -21.40 -41.82
CA THR A 441 0.61 -21.47 -40.52
C THR A 441 0.22 -20.32 -39.60
N LEU A 442 0.26 -20.55 -38.28
CA LEU A 442 0.08 -19.52 -37.26
C LEU A 442 1.29 -19.48 -36.32
N ASP A 443 2.01 -18.36 -36.33
CA ASP A 443 3.08 -18.10 -35.38
C ASP A 443 2.50 -17.61 -34.06
N ILE A 444 2.74 -18.34 -32.98
CA ILE A 444 2.25 -18.07 -31.63
C ILE A 444 3.44 -17.78 -30.70
N ILE A 445 3.28 -16.77 -29.84
CA ILE A 445 4.22 -16.44 -28.78
C ILE A 445 3.48 -16.51 -27.44
N ILE A 446 3.94 -17.36 -26.53
CA ILE A 446 3.37 -17.50 -25.18
C ILE A 446 4.46 -17.12 -24.17
N PRO A 447 4.53 -15.85 -23.74
CA PRO A 447 5.34 -15.49 -22.59
C PRO A 447 4.63 -15.96 -21.32
N VAL A 448 5.38 -16.62 -20.43
CA VAL A 448 4.88 -17.11 -19.14
C VAL A 448 5.66 -16.46 -18.01
N GLU A 449 4.93 -15.98 -17.00
CA GLU A 449 5.47 -15.46 -15.75
C GLU A 449 4.93 -16.26 -14.56
N CYS A 450 5.82 -16.68 -13.68
CA CYS A 450 5.49 -17.44 -12.48
C CYS A 450 5.70 -16.56 -11.23
N LYS A 451 4.77 -16.67 -10.28
CA LYS A 451 4.86 -16.02 -8.97
C LYS A 451 4.38 -16.97 -7.90
N TYR A 452 5.32 -17.53 -7.12
CA TYR A 452 4.99 -18.40 -5.99
C TYR A 452 4.56 -17.60 -4.75
N ARG A 453 3.49 -16.80 -4.89
CA ARG A 453 2.85 -15.99 -3.86
C ARG A 453 1.48 -15.50 -4.34
N MET A 454 0.79 -14.72 -3.50
CA MET A 454 -0.39 -13.96 -3.91
C MET A 454 0.00 -12.94 -5.00
N VAL A 455 -0.62 -13.02 -6.17
CA VAL A 455 -0.43 -12.10 -7.29
C VAL A 455 -1.18 -10.80 -7.01
N ARG A 456 -0.46 -9.68 -7.15
CA ARG A 456 -0.98 -8.32 -6.92
C ARG A 456 -1.19 -7.58 -8.24
N PRO A 457 -2.01 -6.52 -8.27
CA PRO A 457 -2.22 -5.67 -9.46
C PRO A 457 -0.94 -5.19 -10.14
N GLU A 458 0.09 -4.86 -9.35
CA GLU A 458 1.38 -4.36 -9.85
C GLU A 458 2.14 -5.44 -10.61
N ASP A 459 1.98 -6.72 -10.23
CA ASP A 459 2.65 -7.83 -10.90
C ASP A 459 2.07 -8.03 -12.31
N VAL A 460 0.75 -7.91 -12.44
CA VAL A 460 0.02 -8.06 -13.72
C VAL A 460 0.36 -6.92 -14.68
N THR A 461 0.37 -5.69 -14.19
CA THR A 461 0.72 -4.51 -14.99
C THR A 461 2.19 -4.53 -15.43
N ALA A 462 3.11 -4.87 -14.52
CA ALA A 462 4.53 -5.00 -14.86
C ALA A 462 4.79 -6.13 -15.88
N PHE A 463 4.00 -7.22 -15.84
CA PHE A 463 4.09 -8.28 -16.83
C PHE A 463 3.55 -7.83 -18.21
N ASP A 464 2.38 -7.17 -18.26
CA ASP A 464 1.85 -6.58 -19.51
C ASP A 464 2.84 -5.61 -20.16
N ASP A 465 3.43 -4.71 -19.36
CA ASP A 465 4.42 -3.75 -19.84
C ASP A 465 5.65 -4.44 -20.45
N ARG A 466 6.14 -5.52 -19.83
CA ARG A 466 7.24 -6.33 -20.37
C ARG A 466 6.86 -7.02 -21.68
N VAL A 467 5.67 -7.60 -21.75
CA VAL A 467 5.15 -8.26 -22.95
C VAL A 467 5.04 -7.27 -24.11
N ARG A 468 4.47 -6.08 -23.87
CA ARG A 468 4.36 -5.02 -24.87
C ARG A 468 5.72 -4.48 -25.30
N ALA A 469 6.65 -4.29 -24.35
CA ALA A 469 7.99 -3.83 -24.67
C ALA A 469 8.78 -4.85 -25.51
N ALA A 470 8.56 -6.16 -25.31
CA ALA A 470 9.24 -7.21 -26.05
C ALA A 470 8.60 -7.52 -27.43
N PHE A 471 7.26 -7.46 -27.53
CA PHE A 471 6.55 -7.98 -28.70
C PHE A 471 5.62 -6.96 -29.38
N GLY A 472 5.44 -5.76 -28.82
CA GLY A 472 4.51 -4.75 -29.34
C GLY A 472 3.04 -5.21 -29.28
N GLU A 473 2.21 -4.69 -30.19
CA GLU A 473 0.78 -5.04 -30.31
C GLU A 473 0.53 -6.22 -31.27
N ARG A 474 1.47 -7.18 -31.36
CA ARG A 474 1.32 -8.35 -32.24
C ARG A 474 0.10 -9.18 -31.82
N ARG A 475 -0.75 -9.54 -32.80
CA ARG A 475 -2.04 -10.24 -32.57
C ARG A 475 -1.92 -11.68 -32.05
N ASN A 476 -0.74 -12.29 -32.10
CA ASN A 476 -0.56 -13.71 -31.76
C ASN A 476 0.27 -13.93 -30.49
N VAL A 477 0.24 -12.96 -29.56
CA VAL A 477 0.90 -13.06 -28.26
C VAL A 477 -0.14 -13.43 -27.21
N LEU A 478 0.09 -14.54 -26.51
CA LEU A 478 -0.82 -15.11 -25.51
C LEU A 478 -0.14 -15.11 -24.14
N PRO A 479 -0.12 -13.98 -23.41
CA PRO A 479 0.56 -13.91 -22.12
C PRO A 479 -0.14 -14.80 -21.08
N LEU A 480 0.65 -15.58 -20.36
CA LEU A 480 0.21 -16.48 -19.29
C LEU A 480 0.90 -16.10 -17.97
N MET A 481 0.14 -16.01 -16.89
CA MET A 481 0.70 -15.81 -15.56
C MET A 481 0.17 -16.88 -14.59
N ILE A 482 1.08 -17.42 -13.77
CA ILE A 482 0.81 -18.52 -12.84
C ILE A 482 1.10 -18.04 -11.41
N GLY A 483 0.09 -18.11 -10.54
CA GLY A 483 0.14 -17.60 -9.17
C GLY A 483 -0.22 -18.64 -8.11
N LEU A 484 0.35 -18.55 -6.90
CA LEU A 484 -0.09 -19.39 -5.78
C LEU A 484 -1.50 -19.00 -5.30
N GLY A 485 -1.84 -17.72 -5.44
CA GLY A 485 -3.17 -17.17 -5.24
C GLY A 485 -3.30 -15.84 -5.98
N TRP A 486 -4.53 -15.33 -6.09
CA TRP A 486 -4.79 -14.10 -6.82
C TRP A 486 -5.62 -13.10 -6.01
N ASN A 487 -5.17 -11.85 -5.98
CA ASN A 487 -5.99 -10.73 -5.55
C ASN A 487 -7.14 -10.51 -6.57
N SER A 488 -8.35 -10.15 -6.08
CA SER A 488 -9.52 -9.92 -6.93
C SER A 488 -9.33 -8.80 -7.94
N GLU A 489 -8.63 -7.73 -7.58
CA GLU A 489 -8.26 -6.64 -8.48
C GLU A 489 -7.24 -7.11 -9.52
N ALA A 490 -6.27 -7.96 -9.13
CA ALA A 490 -5.30 -8.53 -10.06
C ALA A 490 -5.98 -9.40 -11.13
N LEU A 491 -6.95 -10.25 -10.75
CA LEU A 491 -7.75 -11.04 -11.71
C LEU A 491 -8.53 -10.14 -12.66
N HIS A 492 -9.13 -9.06 -12.15
CA HIS A 492 -9.90 -8.13 -12.96
C HIS A 492 -9.03 -7.39 -13.97
N ILE A 493 -7.82 -7.00 -13.57
CA ILE A 493 -6.83 -6.36 -14.46
C ILE A 493 -6.33 -7.37 -15.50
N ALA A 494 -5.94 -8.58 -15.09
CA ALA A 494 -5.44 -9.62 -16.00
C ALA A 494 -6.48 -9.93 -17.09
N LYS A 495 -7.76 -10.07 -16.70
CA LYS A 495 -8.87 -10.25 -17.65
C LYS A 495 -9.01 -9.10 -18.64
N ARG A 496 -8.83 -7.85 -18.19
CA ARG A 496 -8.91 -6.67 -19.07
C ARG A 496 -7.74 -6.55 -20.02
N LEU A 497 -6.56 -7.01 -19.60
CA LEU A 497 -5.34 -6.99 -20.40
C LEU A 497 -5.18 -8.23 -21.28
N GLY A 498 -6.11 -9.20 -21.21
CA GLY A 498 -6.06 -10.43 -22.00
C GLY A 498 -4.98 -11.41 -21.52
N ILE A 499 -4.55 -11.30 -20.26
CA ILE A 499 -3.57 -12.21 -19.66
C ILE A 499 -4.30 -13.45 -19.14
N MET A 500 -3.86 -14.62 -19.60
CA MET A 500 -4.34 -15.90 -19.09
C MET A 500 -3.83 -16.11 -17.66
N THR A 501 -4.71 -16.54 -16.76
CA THR A 501 -4.39 -16.70 -15.33
C THR A 501 -4.54 -18.16 -14.92
N LEU A 502 -3.50 -18.75 -14.35
CA LEU A 502 -3.54 -20.07 -13.75
C LEU A 502 -3.11 -20.04 -12.28
N TYR A 503 -3.55 -21.05 -11.53
CA TYR A 503 -3.09 -21.31 -10.18
C TYR A 503 -2.03 -22.42 -10.22
N PHE A 504 -1.11 -22.45 -9.24
CA PHE A 504 -0.16 -23.56 -9.08
C PHE A 504 -0.86 -24.93 -8.95
N SER A 505 -2.08 -24.97 -8.43
CA SER A 505 -2.90 -26.20 -8.38
C SER A 505 -3.21 -26.79 -9.77
N ALA A 506 -3.21 -25.99 -10.83
CA ALA A 506 -3.33 -26.49 -12.20
C ALA A 506 -2.05 -27.21 -12.66
N VAL A 507 -0.87 -26.77 -12.19
CA VAL A 507 0.41 -27.44 -12.42
C VAL A 507 0.44 -28.78 -11.66
N ASP A 508 -0.05 -28.81 -10.42
CA ASP A 508 -0.18 -30.06 -9.64
C ASP A 508 -1.08 -31.08 -10.35
N LYS A 509 -2.21 -30.62 -10.87
CA LYS A 509 -3.13 -31.47 -11.61
C LYS A 509 -2.47 -32.04 -12.87
N LEU A 510 -1.77 -31.20 -13.64
CA LEU A 510 -1.03 -31.64 -14.82
C LEU A 510 0.02 -32.69 -14.48
N LEU A 511 0.85 -32.43 -13.46
CA LEU A 511 1.86 -33.37 -13.00
C LEU A 511 1.24 -34.69 -12.52
N SER A 512 0.14 -34.62 -11.76
CA SER A 512 -0.56 -35.82 -11.29
C SER A 512 -1.10 -36.67 -12.45
N GLU A 513 -1.66 -36.03 -13.47
CA GLU A 513 -2.18 -36.70 -14.67
C GLU A 513 -1.05 -37.31 -15.51
N MET A 514 0.08 -36.61 -15.66
CA MET A 514 1.25 -37.11 -16.38
C MET A 514 1.92 -38.29 -15.67
N LEU A 515 1.96 -38.27 -14.34
CA LEU A 515 2.62 -39.30 -13.53
C LEU A 515 1.70 -40.49 -13.20
N GLY A 516 0.40 -40.40 -13.48
CA GLY A 516 -0.58 -41.44 -13.12
C GLY A 516 -0.77 -41.63 -11.61
N ARG A 517 -0.31 -40.68 -10.78
CA ARG A 517 -0.38 -40.72 -9.31
C ARG A 517 -0.57 -39.32 -8.75
N ASN A 518 -1.11 -39.21 -7.53
CA ASN A 518 -1.23 -37.91 -6.87
C ASN A 518 0.16 -37.31 -6.61
N HIS A 519 0.45 -36.18 -7.24
CA HIS A 519 1.71 -35.47 -7.11
C HIS A 519 1.44 -33.97 -6.97
N ARG A 520 2.01 -33.36 -5.92
CA ARG A 520 1.94 -31.92 -5.66
C ARG A 520 3.34 -31.33 -5.69
N HIS A 521 3.47 -30.10 -6.14
CA HIS A 521 4.72 -29.34 -6.10
C HIS A 521 5.35 -29.34 -4.71
N GLU A 522 4.55 -29.29 -3.64
CA GLU A 522 5.05 -29.37 -2.25
C GLU A 522 5.89 -30.62 -1.95
N TYR A 523 5.67 -31.73 -2.66
CA TYR A 523 6.43 -32.96 -2.48
C TYR A 523 7.88 -32.81 -2.99
N GLU A 524 8.09 -32.04 -4.05
CA GLU A 524 9.43 -31.70 -4.57
C GLU A 524 10.25 -30.94 -3.53
N TRP A 525 9.62 -30.01 -2.80
CA TRP A 525 10.31 -29.28 -1.72
C TRP A 525 10.54 -30.15 -0.48
N LYS A 526 9.60 -31.05 -0.14
CA LYS A 526 9.78 -31.95 0.99
C LYS A 526 11.04 -32.84 0.83
N LYS A 527 11.33 -33.31 -0.39
CA LYS A 527 12.58 -34.02 -0.70
C LYS A 527 13.81 -33.16 -0.42
N VAL A 528 13.78 -31.88 -0.80
CA VAL A 528 14.84 -30.92 -0.50
C VAL A 528 15.01 -30.72 1.01
N GLU A 529 13.91 -30.58 1.76
CA GLU A 529 13.95 -30.46 3.22
C GLU A 529 14.60 -31.68 3.87
N GLU A 530 14.30 -32.89 3.40
CA GLU A 530 14.94 -34.12 3.89
C GLU A 530 16.45 -34.12 3.60
N MET A 531 16.88 -33.72 2.40
CA MET A 531 18.30 -33.61 2.05
C MET A 531 19.03 -32.54 2.87
N LEU A 532 18.39 -31.38 3.11
CA LEU A 532 18.90 -30.32 3.97
C LEU A 532 19.08 -30.83 5.41
N ASN A 533 18.07 -31.54 5.94
CA ASN A 533 18.10 -32.10 7.30
C ASN A 533 19.18 -33.16 7.49
N LYS A 534 19.48 -33.95 6.44
CA LYS A 534 20.55 -34.95 6.44
C LYS A 534 21.94 -34.36 6.16
N GLY A 535 22.02 -33.08 5.82
CA GLY A 535 23.28 -32.41 5.43
C GLY A 535 23.81 -32.85 4.06
N GLU A 536 22.97 -33.45 3.22
CA GLU A 536 23.33 -33.92 1.86
C GLU A 536 23.47 -32.76 0.87
N ILE A 537 22.85 -31.61 1.17
CA ILE A 537 22.96 -30.38 0.39
C ILE A 537 22.79 -29.16 1.30
N THR A 538 23.39 -28.04 0.92
CA THR A 538 23.17 -26.73 1.54
C THR A 538 22.23 -25.86 0.71
N LEU A 539 21.57 -24.87 1.33
CA LEU A 539 20.72 -23.89 0.60
C LEU A 539 21.51 -23.12 -0.47
N LYS A 540 22.80 -22.87 -0.24
CA LYS A 540 23.69 -22.20 -1.21
C LYS A 540 23.91 -23.08 -2.44
N GLU A 541 24.21 -24.36 -2.23
CA GLU A 541 24.39 -25.32 -3.32
C GLU A 541 23.10 -25.53 -4.11
N LEU A 542 21.95 -25.65 -3.43
CA LEU A 542 20.65 -25.74 -4.09
C LEU A 542 20.40 -24.52 -4.99
N ARG A 543 20.63 -23.31 -4.47
CA ARG A 543 20.45 -22.07 -5.24
C ARG A 543 21.34 -22.02 -6.47
N GLU A 544 22.60 -22.44 -6.37
CA GLU A 544 23.52 -22.48 -7.50
C GLU A 544 23.13 -23.55 -8.53
N LYS A 545 22.72 -24.75 -8.08
CA LYS A 545 22.19 -25.80 -8.96
C LYS A 545 20.94 -25.34 -9.73
N LEU A 546 20.00 -24.66 -9.06
CA LEU A 546 18.81 -24.09 -9.70
C LEU A 546 19.15 -23.01 -10.74
N LYS A 547 20.14 -22.14 -10.47
CA LYS A 547 20.58 -21.13 -11.44
C LYS A 547 21.21 -21.75 -12.69
N LYS A 548 22.03 -22.79 -12.49
CA LYS A 548 22.72 -23.48 -13.57
C LYS A 548 21.83 -24.49 -14.33
N GLY A 549 20.63 -24.78 -13.82
CA GLY A 549 19.76 -25.81 -14.38
C GLY A 549 20.26 -27.23 -14.11
N GLU A 550 21.12 -27.41 -13.12
CA GLU A 550 21.71 -28.70 -12.73
C GLU A 550 20.82 -29.48 -11.74
N TRP A 551 19.79 -28.82 -11.19
CA TRP A 551 18.82 -29.47 -10.32
C TRP A 551 17.85 -30.32 -11.14
N ARG A 552 17.62 -31.57 -10.70
CA ARG A 552 16.62 -32.47 -11.29
C ARG A 552 15.46 -32.63 -10.31
N PHE A 553 14.25 -32.45 -10.83
CA PHE A 553 13.03 -32.66 -10.06
C PHE A 553 12.60 -34.13 -10.10
N GLU A 554 11.90 -34.60 -9.08
CA GLU A 554 11.47 -36.01 -8.96
C GLU A 554 10.56 -36.42 -10.13
N PHE A 555 9.68 -35.53 -10.59
CA PHE A 555 8.81 -35.84 -11.74
C PHE A 555 9.60 -36.18 -13.02
N GLU A 556 10.79 -35.62 -13.21
CA GLU A 556 11.63 -35.90 -14.38
C GLU A 556 12.19 -37.32 -14.33
N GLU A 557 12.61 -37.79 -13.15
CA GLU A 557 13.10 -39.16 -12.95
C GLU A 557 11.99 -40.18 -13.22
N TRP A 558 10.76 -39.86 -12.79
CA TRP A 558 9.61 -40.72 -13.04
C TRP A 558 9.26 -40.83 -14.52
N LEU A 559 9.28 -39.73 -15.26
CA LEU A 559 9.02 -39.74 -16.71
C LEU A 559 10.05 -40.58 -17.48
N LEU A 560 11.32 -40.56 -17.05
CA LEU A 560 12.39 -41.39 -17.62
C LEU A 560 12.25 -42.88 -17.26
N ASN A 561 11.77 -43.20 -16.07
CA ASN A 561 11.65 -44.60 -15.61
C ASN A 561 10.37 -45.28 -16.13
N SER A 562 9.26 -44.54 -16.23
CA SER A 562 7.99 -45.05 -16.76
C SER A 562 8.05 -45.32 -18.27
N THR A 563 8.96 -44.67 -18.99
CA THR A 563 9.23 -44.97 -20.40
C THR A 563 10.08 -46.24 -20.58
N ARG A 564 11.07 -46.49 -19.71
CA ARG A 564 11.87 -47.74 -19.73
C ARG A 564 11.05 -48.98 -19.36
N GLY A 565 10.14 -48.89 -18.39
CA GLY A 565 9.26 -50.01 -18.01
C GLY A 565 8.29 -50.45 -19.10
N SER A 566 8.05 -49.61 -20.12
CA SER A 566 7.20 -49.97 -21.27
C SER A 566 7.95 -50.74 -22.38
N GLU A 567 9.29 -50.68 -22.40
CA GLU A 567 10.13 -51.44 -23.34
C GLU A 567 10.44 -52.85 -22.80
N GLU A 568 10.61 -53.04 -21.49
CA GLU A 568 10.86 -54.37 -20.88
C GLU A 568 9.62 -55.28 -20.87
N CYS A 569 8.40 -54.75 -21.01
CA CYS A 569 7.18 -55.55 -21.16
C CYS A 569 6.88 -55.95 -22.62
N LYS A 570 7.76 -55.64 -23.58
CA LYS A 570 7.61 -55.98 -25.00
C LYS A 570 8.76 -56.83 -25.56
N GLN A 571 9.50 -57.55 -24.72
CA GLN A 571 10.40 -58.62 -25.16
C GLN A 571 9.82 -60.00 -24.85
#